data_AF-A0A1D2NJ85-F1
#
_entry.id   AF-A0A1D2NJ85-F1
#
_cell.length_a   1.000
_cell.length_b   1.000
_cell.length_c   1.000
_cell.angle_alpha   90.00
_cell.angle_beta   90.00
_cell.angle_gamma   90.00
#
_symmetry.space_group_name_H-M   'P 1'
#
loop_
_entity.id
_entity.type
_entity.pdbx_description
1 polymer ?
#
loop_
_entity_poly.entity_id
_entity_poly.type
_entity_poly.pdbx_seq_one_letter_code
_entity_poly.pdbx_strand_id
1 'polypeptide(L)'
;MALALMSASKNGPVAIGSSNSIVVDALPYIDSEYDEAGMKEMVQAMIEEEKRRYRPTKNYLEHLPALELHKFETDVMKKEFERLAQRIPMEVLSMKRYELPPPPAGKLTDLSAWSECVDNSYAQLEHQSTRITNLELMLDYSCEAWKSYLEILTRMVTQSQKQLADLKRQIQEINWQRKSSQTNAGEQLKLLESSWVGLVSKNYEIERACLHLEARIAEKEAERARAAAMAVDHTPLEEILERQHPKYIPSPPPSLSEEPESMSTSEQYRTEQDSPPEPPPQEMNNSVELEPMEQDNDEDDDEEIGPQPSQ
;
A
#
# COMPACT_ATOMS: atom_id res chain seq x y z
N MET A 1 25.62 45.17 -8.20
CA MET A 1 24.22 45.65 -8.14
C MET A 1 23.34 44.40 -8.23
N ALA A 2 22.70 44.01 -7.11
CA ALA A 2 21.78 42.87 -6.86
C ALA A 2 22.26 41.48 -7.35
N LEU A 3 22.73 40.50 -6.56
CA LEU A 3 22.42 40.01 -5.21
C LEU A 3 20.97 39.53 -5.00
N ALA A 4 20.88 38.21 -4.71
CA ALA A 4 19.82 37.45 -4.05
C ALA A 4 18.66 36.89 -4.90
N LEU A 5 18.67 35.56 -5.07
CA LEU A 5 17.58 34.67 -4.62
C LEU A 5 18.07 33.22 -4.61
N MET A 6 18.72 32.85 -3.51
CA MET A 6 18.80 31.47 -3.06
C MET A 6 17.42 31.09 -2.53
N SER A 7 16.76 30.11 -3.15
CA SER A 7 15.71 29.32 -2.51
C SER A 7 16.34 27.98 -2.09
N ALA A 8 16.88 27.97 -0.87
CA ALA A 8 17.31 26.76 -0.21
C ALA A 8 16.05 25.98 0.23
N SER A 9 15.78 24.86 -0.45
CA SER A 9 14.78 23.88 0.00
C SER A 9 15.25 23.27 1.32
N LYS A 10 14.78 23.82 2.44
CA LYS A 10 14.94 23.25 3.76
C LYS A 10 14.08 21.99 3.85
N ASN A 11 14.68 20.83 3.62
CA ASN A 11 14.11 19.55 4.07
C ASN A 11 14.35 19.43 5.59
N GLY A 12 13.54 20.14 6.36
CA GLY A 12 13.31 19.82 7.77
C GLY A 12 12.32 18.64 7.88
N PRO A 13 12.24 17.96 9.04
CA PRO A 13 11.26 16.91 9.22
C PRO A 13 9.87 17.52 9.05
N VAL A 14 9.08 16.97 8.14
CA VAL A 14 7.67 17.32 8.00
C VAL A 14 6.99 16.85 9.28
N ALA A 15 6.80 17.77 10.22
CA ALA A 15 5.89 17.56 11.32
C ALA A 15 4.49 17.42 10.72
N ILE A 16 4.00 16.19 10.62
CA ILE A 16 2.61 15.88 10.30
C ILE A 16 1.78 16.26 11.54
N GLY A 17 1.51 17.55 11.66
CA GLY A 17 0.57 18.13 12.61
C GLY A 17 -0.58 18.76 11.85
N SER A 18 -1.39 17.94 11.18
CA SER A 18 -2.73 18.35 10.75
C SER A 18 -3.72 17.59 11.62
N SER A 19 -4.46 18.30 12.47
CA SER A 19 -5.39 17.78 13.49
C SER A 19 -6.66 17.12 12.92
N ASN A 20 -6.61 16.61 11.68
CA ASN A 20 -7.66 15.84 11.01
C ASN A 20 -7.10 14.76 10.06
N SER A 21 -5.80 14.44 10.11
CA SER A 21 -5.29 13.28 9.38
C SER A 21 -5.74 12.02 10.10
N ILE A 22 -6.63 11.24 9.47
CA ILE A 22 -6.88 9.86 9.86
C ILE A 22 -5.52 9.17 9.78
N VAL A 23 -4.96 8.81 10.94
CA VAL A 23 -3.72 8.04 11.02
C VAL A 23 -4.09 6.63 10.62
N VAL A 24 -3.87 6.31 9.35
CA VAL A 24 -3.99 4.94 8.84
C VAL A 24 -2.68 4.25 9.20
N ASP A 25 -2.74 3.32 10.14
CA ASP A 25 -1.60 2.50 10.53
C ASP A 25 -1.67 1.13 9.84
N ALA A 26 -0.54 0.70 9.31
CA ALA A 26 -0.35 -0.61 8.69
C ALA A 26 1.13 -0.97 8.82
N LEU A 27 1.45 -2.19 9.25
CA LEU A 27 2.81 -2.60 9.59
C LEU A 27 3.34 -3.72 8.67
N PRO A 28 3.61 -3.45 7.38
CA PRO A 28 4.07 -4.47 6.42
C PRO A 28 5.30 -5.30 6.81
N TYR A 29 6.18 -4.80 7.70
CA TYR A 29 7.35 -5.56 8.15
C TYR A 29 7.07 -6.51 9.32
N ILE A 30 5.88 -6.48 9.90
CA ILE A 30 5.46 -7.34 11.02
C ILE A 30 4.28 -8.21 10.62
N ASP A 31 3.34 -7.65 9.86
CA ASP A 31 2.12 -8.32 9.42
C ASP A 31 2.43 -9.29 8.27
N SER A 32 2.92 -10.49 8.59
CA SER A 32 3.23 -11.53 7.59
C SER A 32 1.99 -12.25 7.03
N GLU A 33 0.83 -12.08 7.68
CA GLU A 33 -0.43 -12.74 7.33
C GLU A 33 -0.98 -12.31 5.96
N TYR A 34 -0.51 -11.17 5.43
CA TYR A 34 -0.86 -10.72 4.08
C TYR A 34 -0.27 -11.59 2.96
N ASP A 35 0.83 -12.31 3.23
CA ASP A 35 1.49 -13.18 2.25
C ASP A 35 0.82 -14.57 2.15
N GLU A 36 -0.22 -14.83 2.96
CA GLU A 36 -0.99 -16.07 2.91
C GLU A 36 -1.79 -16.19 1.61
N ALA A 37 -1.76 -17.38 1.01
CA ALA A 37 -2.50 -17.66 -0.23
C ALA A 37 -4.01 -17.47 0.01
N GLY A 38 -4.66 -16.67 -0.84
CA GLY A 38 -6.09 -16.37 -0.76
C GLY A 38 -6.47 -15.11 0.05
N MET A 39 -5.60 -14.60 0.93
CA MET A 39 -5.88 -13.38 1.71
C MET A 39 -6.10 -12.17 0.80
N LYS A 40 -5.25 -12.01 -0.21
CA LYS A 40 -5.36 -10.92 -1.19
C LYS A 40 -6.67 -10.99 -2.00
N GLU A 41 -7.09 -12.20 -2.37
CA GLU A 41 -8.33 -12.41 -3.15
C GLU A 41 -9.56 -12.10 -2.30
N MET A 42 -9.57 -12.57 -1.04
CA MET A 42 -10.62 -12.26 -0.07
C MET A 42 -10.74 -10.75 0.16
N VAL A 43 -9.63 -10.06 0.40
CA VAL A 43 -9.61 -8.59 0.58
C VAL A 43 -10.07 -7.87 -0.68
N GLN A 44 -9.66 -8.34 -1.86
CA GLN A 44 -10.12 -7.77 -3.13
C GLN A 44 -11.63 -7.94 -3.34
N ALA A 45 -12.19 -9.09 -2.99
CA ALA A 45 -13.63 -9.35 -3.05
C ALA A 45 -14.42 -8.40 -2.12
N MET A 46 -13.94 -8.21 -0.87
CA MET A 46 -14.53 -7.24 0.05
C MET A 46 -14.45 -5.81 -0.47
N ILE A 47 -13.31 -5.40 -1.04
CA ILE A 47 -13.15 -4.09 -1.69
C ILE A 47 -14.11 -3.93 -2.87
N GLU A 48 -14.32 -4.98 -3.67
CA GLU A 48 -15.22 -4.95 -4.80
C GLU A 48 -16.70 -4.84 -4.38
N GLU A 49 -17.09 -5.54 -3.31
CA GLU A 49 -18.42 -5.40 -2.72
C GLU A 49 -18.68 -3.96 -2.24
N GLU A 50 -17.71 -3.35 -1.55
CA GLU A 50 -17.78 -1.95 -1.13
C GLU A 50 -17.83 -0.99 -2.32
N LYS A 51 -17.03 -1.22 -3.37
CA LYS A 51 -17.09 -0.44 -4.62
C LYS A 51 -18.45 -0.57 -5.32
N ARG A 52 -19.11 -1.72 -5.22
CA ARG A 52 -20.46 -1.94 -5.77
C ARG A 52 -21.49 -1.14 -4.97
N ARG A 53 -21.33 -1.07 -3.65
CA ARG A 53 -22.21 -0.34 -2.73
C ARG A 53 -22.05 1.18 -2.88
N TYR A 54 -20.81 1.66 -2.98
CA TYR A 54 -20.47 3.07 -3.08
C TYR A 54 -19.77 3.35 -4.41
N ARG A 55 -20.57 3.70 -5.43
CA ARG A 55 -20.00 4.16 -6.70
C ARG A 55 -19.33 5.53 -6.51
N PRO A 56 -18.06 5.71 -6.91
CA PRO A 56 -17.36 6.97 -6.79
C PRO A 56 -18.15 8.12 -7.42
N THR A 57 -18.54 9.11 -6.61
CA THR A 57 -19.34 10.26 -7.08
C THR A 57 -18.47 11.43 -7.55
N LYS A 58 -17.21 11.48 -7.09
CA LYS A 58 -16.22 12.50 -7.46
C LYS A 58 -15.05 11.84 -8.16
N ASN A 59 -14.57 12.44 -9.23
CA ASN A 59 -13.35 11.97 -9.87
C ASN A 59 -12.17 12.46 -9.03
N TYR A 60 -11.48 11.54 -8.37
CA TYR A 60 -10.34 11.85 -7.51
C TYR A 60 -9.17 12.49 -8.27
N LEU A 61 -9.19 12.48 -9.61
CA LEU A 61 -8.23 13.12 -10.49
C LEU A 61 -8.63 14.55 -10.90
N GLU A 62 -9.75 15.11 -10.43
CA GLU A 62 -10.20 16.48 -10.78
C GLU A 62 -9.19 17.58 -10.43
N HIS A 63 -8.38 17.36 -9.40
CA HIS A 63 -7.34 18.30 -8.98
C HIS A 63 -6.11 18.30 -9.90
N LEU A 64 -6.00 17.29 -10.79
CA LEU A 64 -4.89 17.20 -11.74
C LEU A 64 -5.25 17.95 -13.02
N PRO A 65 -4.27 18.63 -13.64
CA PRO A 65 -4.49 19.23 -14.95
C PRO A 65 -4.90 18.15 -15.96
N ALA A 66 -5.72 18.55 -16.93
CA ALA A 66 -6.11 17.66 -18.03
C ALA A 66 -4.86 17.09 -18.73
N LEU A 67 -4.92 15.81 -19.09
CA LEU A 67 -3.80 15.11 -19.70
C LEU A 67 -3.49 15.69 -21.08
N GLU A 68 -2.37 16.41 -21.20
CA GLU A 68 -1.88 16.95 -22.47
C GLU A 68 -1.09 15.87 -23.23
N LEU A 69 -1.79 15.00 -23.97
CA LEU A 69 -1.17 13.92 -24.77
C LEU A 69 -0.17 14.44 -25.81
N HIS A 70 -0.42 15.65 -26.34
CA HIS A 70 0.33 16.23 -27.45
C HIS A 70 1.42 17.22 -27.00
N LYS A 71 1.71 17.32 -25.70
CA LYS A 71 2.62 18.35 -25.13
C LYS A 71 4.04 18.29 -25.72
N PHE A 72 4.51 17.09 -26.01
CA PHE A 72 5.85 16.85 -26.53
C PHE A 72 5.87 16.63 -28.06
N GLU A 73 4.75 16.81 -28.73
CA GLU A 73 4.69 16.63 -30.18
C GLU A 73 5.28 17.85 -30.87
N THR A 74 6.36 17.59 -31.60
CA THR A 74 6.91 18.54 -32.56
C THR A 74 5.99 18.67 -33.77
N ASP A 75 6.08 19.79 -34.50
CA ASP A 75 5.26 20.01 -35.70
C ASP A 75 5.48 18.94 -36.78
N VAL A 76 6.68 18.33 -36.81
CA VAL A 76 6.99 17.21 -37.70
C VAL A 76 6.22 15.95 -37.28
N MET A 77 6.21 15.65 -35.97
CA MET A 77 5.45 14.50 -35.45
C MET A 77 3.96 14.65 -35.71
N LYS A 78 3.39 15.86 -35.54
CA LYS A 78 1.98 16.12 -35.83
C LYS A 78 1.63 15.82 -37.28
N LYS A 79 2.46 16.28 -38.23
CA LYS A 79 2.28 16.01 -39.66
C LYS A 79 2.37 14.50 -39.97
N GLU A 80 3.32 13.80 -39.36
CA GLU A 80 3.44 12.34 -39.55
C GLU A 80 2.28 11.58 -38.95
N PHE A 81 1.78 11.98 -37.77
CA PHE A 81 0.60 11.39 -37.16
C PHE A 81 -0.65 11.64 -38.01
N GLU A 82 -0.80 12.82 -38.59
CA GLU A 82 -1.88 13.13 -39.52
C GLU A 82 -1.79 12.27 -40.79
N ARG A 83 -0.59 12.12 -41.38
CA ARG A 83 -0.35 11.23 -42.53
C ARG A 83 -0.73 9.79 -42.21
N LEU A 84 -0.31 9.29 -41.04
CA LEU A 84 -0.62 7.93 -40.56
C LEU A 84 -2.12 7.75 -40.31
N ALA A 85 -2.79 8.74 -39.70
CA ALA A 85 -4.24 8.72 -39.48
C ALA A 85 -5.02 8.66 -40.80
N GLN A 86 -4.52 9.37 -41.82
CA GLN A 86 -5.05 9.33 -43.19
C GLN A 86 -4.62 8.07 -43.97
N ARG A 87 -3.78 7.21 -43.38
CA ARG A 87 -3.22 6.00 -44.00
C ARG A 87 -2.50 6.26 -45.32
N ILE A 88 -1.92 7.46 -45.48
CA ILE A 88 -1.16 7.83 -46.66
C ILE A 88 0.22 7.17 -46.54
N PRO A 89 0.65 6.30 -47.48
CA PRO A 89 1.99 5.73 -47.47
C PRO A 89 3.06 6.83 -47.49
N MET A 90 4.20 6.57 -46.85
CA MET A 90 5.33 7.51 -46.86
C MET A 90 5.84 7.68 -48.29
N GLU A 91 6.17 8.91 -48.67
CA GLU A 91 6.81 9.17 -49.96
C GLU A 91 8.18 8.49 -50.00
N VAL A 92 8.42 7.70 -51.04
CA VAL A 92 9.71 7.04 -51.22
C VAL A 92 10.76 8.06 -51.64
N LEU A 93 11.95 7.94 -51.06
CA LEU A 93 13.08 8.78 -51.41
C LEU A 93 13.51 8.47 -52.86
N SER A 94 13.44 9.48 -53.73
CA SER A 94 13.81 9.32 -55.13
C SER A 94 15.34 9.28 -55.29
N MET A 95 15.86 8.12 -55.68
CA MET A 95 17.30 7.95 -55.96
C MET A 95 17.70 8.40 -57.37
N LYS A 96 16.73 8.70 -58.24
CA LYS A 96 16.97 9.11 -59.64
C LYS A 96 17.87 10.34 -59.76
N ARG A 97 17.85 11.22 -58.75
CA ARG A 97 18.73 12.41 -58.71
C ARG A 97 20.20 12.01 -58.62
N TYR A 98 20.53 10.88 -57.99
CA TYR A 98 21.91 10.40 -57.78
C TYR A 98 22.40 9.46 -58.88
N GLU A 99 21.55 9.20 -59.87
CA GLU A 99 21.89 8.42 -61.05
C GLU A 99 22.18 9.37 -62.22
N LEU A 100 23.00 8.92 -63.18
CA LEU A 100 23.11 9.57 -64.49
C LEU A 100 22.40 8.71 -65.55
N PRO A 101 21.05 8.66 -65.57
CA PRO A 101 20.34 7.98 -66.63
C PRO A 101 20.51 8.76 -67.95
N PRO A 102 20.68 8.06 -69.09
CA PRO A 102 20.56 8.70 -70.38
C PRO A 102 19.12 9.19 -70.59
N PRO A 103 18.89 10.15 -71.50
CA PRO A 103 17.55 10.59 -71.81
C PRO A 103 16.70 9.39 -72.30
N PRO A 104 15.38 9.36 -71.99
CA PRO A 104 14.52 8.25 -72.37
C PRO A 104 14.60 7.96 -73.87
N ALA A 105 14.51 6.68 -74.27
CA ALA A 105 14.67 6.27 -75.67
C ALA A 105 13.75 7.02 -76.66
N GLY A 106 12.55 7.46 -76.21
CA GLY A 106 11.62 8.26 -76.99
C GLY A 106 11.91 9.76 -77.08
N LYS A 107 12.92 10.26 -76.36
CA LYS A 107 13.32 11.69 -76.27
C LYS A 107 14.76 11.94 -76.72
N LEU A 108 15.39 11.00 -77.43
CA LEU A 108 16.79 11.13 -77.87
C LEU A 108 17.01 12.30 -78.84
N THR A 109 15.98 12.78 -79.54
CA THR A 109 16.04 13.94 -80.42
C THR A 109 15.66 15.25 -79.74
N ASP A 110 15.19 15.19 -78.50
CA ASP A 110 14.72 16.34 -77.74
C ASP A 110 15.89 17.02 -77.02
N LEU A 111 16.24 18.22 -77.46
CA LEU A 111 17.28 19.05 -76.86
C LEU A 111 17.04 19.33 -75.38
N SER A 112 15.79 19.44 -74.94
CA SER A 112 15.48 19.73 -73.53
C SER A 112 15.83 18.56 -72.61
N ALA A 113 15.56 17.32 -73.05
CA ALA A 113 15.90 16.11 -72.31
C ALA A 113 17.42 15.93 -72.16
N TRP A 114 18.19 16.29 -73.20
CA TRP A 114 19.65 16.30 -73.10
C TRP A 114 20.18 17.40 -72.17
N SER A 115 19.58 18.59 -72.19
CA SER A 115 19.94 19.67 -71.25
C SER A 115 19.72 19.24 -69.81
N GLU A 116 18.59 18.59 -69.50
CA GLU A 116 18.28 18.08 -68.16
C GLU A 116 19.30 17.02 -67.70
N CYS A 117 19.70 16.11 -68.57
CA CYS A 117 20.76 15.13 -68.28
C CYS A 117 22.12 15.80 -68.01
N VAL A 118 22.47 16.83 -68.79
CA VAL A 118 23.70 17.61 -68.59
C VAL A 118 23.66 18.38 -67.27
N ASP A 119 22.55 19.05 -66.95
CA ASP A 119 22.37 19.78 -65.70
C ASP A 119 22.47 18.85 -64.49
N ASN A 120 21.87 17.65 -64.57
CA ASN A 120 22.03 16.61 -63.56
C ASN A 120 23.50 16.15 -63.42
N SER A 121 24.22 16.00 -64.54
CA SER A 121 25.64 15.65 -64.50
C SER A 121 26.50 16.71 -63.82
N TYR A 122 26.21 18.00 -64.06
CA TYR A 122 26.89 19.11 -63.38
C TYR A 122 26.59 19.11 -61.88
N ALA A 123 25.31 18.94 -61.50
CA ALA A 123 24.92 18.82 -60.10
C ALA A 123 25.65 17.65 -59.41
N GLN A 124 25.78 16.50 -60.08
CA GLN A 124 26.51 15.36 -59.54
C GLN A 124 28.01 15.62 -59.39
N LEU A 125 28.65 16.29 -60.34
CA LEU A 125 30.05 16.67 -60.23
C LEU A 125 30.30 17.55 -58.99
N GLU A 126 29.46 18.57 -58.78
CA GLU A 126 29.53 19.44 -57.61
C GLU A 126 29.26 18.70 -56.29
N HIS A 127 28.31 17.75 -56.29
CA HIS A 127 28.07 16.89 -55.14
C HIS A 127 29.28 16.00 -54.81
N GLN A 128 29.98 15.44 -55.81
CA GLN A 128 31.20 14.68 -55.57
C GLN A 128 32.34 15.57 -55.08
N SER A 129 32.50 16.78 -55.63
CA SER A 129 33.48 17.75 -55.13
C SER A 129 33.23 18.07 -53.66
N THR A 130 31.99 18.42 -53.29
CA THR A 130 31.59 18.67 -51.90
C THR A 130 31.83 17.45 -51.01
N ARG A 131 31.51 16.24 -51.51
CA ARG A 131 31.74 14.99 -50.78
C ARG A 131 33.23 14.79 -50.49
N ILE A 132 34.11 15.05 -51.46
CA ILE A 132 35.56 14.94 -51.26
C ILE A 132 36.00 15.91 -50.15
N THR A 133 35.60 17.18 -50.21
CA THR A 133 35.92 18.16 -49.17
C THR A 133 35.39 17.76 -47.79
N ASN A 134 34.17 17.21 -47.73
CA ASN A 134 33.61 16.71 -46.47
C ASN A 134 34.38 15.49 -45.94
N LEU A 135 34.84 14.60 -46.81
CA LEU A 135 35.65 13.44 -46.44
C LEU A 135 37.05 13.85 -45.97
N GLU A 136 37.66 14.85 -46.60
CA GLU A 136 38.92 15.44 -46.16
C GLU A 136 38.79 16.03 -44.75
N LEU A 137 37.72 16.82 -44.52
CA LEU A 137 37.42 17.34 -43.18
C LEU A 137 37.19 16.22 -42.15
N MET A 138 36.49 15.14 -42.57
CA MET A 138 36.25 14.00 -41.70
C MET A 138 37.56 13.26 -41.38
N LEU A 139 38.46 13.07 -42.35
CA LEU A 139 39.76 12.43 -42.11
C LEU A 139 40.58 13.19 -41.08
N ASP A 140 40.54 14.52 -41.11
CA ASP A 140 41.30 15.36 -40.19
C ASP A 140 40.72 15.39 -38.77
N TYR A 141 39.38 15.46 -38.63
CA TYR A 141 38.75 15.79 -37.34
C TYR A 141 37.87 14.69 -36.74
N SER A 142 37.46 13.67 -37.49
CA SER A 142 36.46 12.69 -37.01
C SER A 142 36.92 11.89 -35.80
N CYS A 143 38.17 11.44 -35.79
CA CYS A 143 38.73 10.67 -34.68
C CYS A 143 38.68 11.44 -33.36
N GLU A 144 39.12 12.70 -33.37
CA GLU A 144 39.15 13.54 -32.16
C GLU A 144 37.74 14.00 -31.75
N ALA A 145 36.88 14.33 -32.71
CA ALA A 145 35.48 14.64 -32.45
C ALA A 145 34.74 13.45 -31.81
N TRP A 146 34.96 12.24 -32.32
CA TRP A 146 34.35 11.03 -31.77
C TRP A 146 34.85 10.70 -30.36
N LYS A 147 36.15 10.86 -30.10
CA LYS A 147 36.71 10.70 -28.75
C LYS A 147 36.08 11.70 -27.76
N SER A 148 35.97 12.97 -28.16
CA SER A 148 35.33 14.01 -27.34
C SER A 148 33.86 13.70 -27.07
N TYR A 149 33.12 13.26 -28.10
CA TYR A 149 31.74 12.81 -27.94
C TYR A 149 31.61 11.63 -26.98
N LEU A 150 32.49 10.63 -27.10
CA LEU A 150 32.51 9.46 -26.21
C LEU A 150 32.80 9.86 -24.75
N GLU A 151 33.67 10.84 -24.53
CA GLU A 151 33.94 11.36 -23.19
C GLU A 151 32.68 11.99 -22.57
N ILE A 152 31.95 12.80 -23.34
CA ILE A 152 30.66 13.39 -22.89
C ILE A 152 29.66 12.30 -22.56
N LEU A 153 29.50 11.30 -23.45
CA LEU A 153 28.58 10.19 -23.24
C LEU A 153 28.94 9.40 -21.97
N THR A 154 30.23 9.12 -21.77
CA THR A 154 30.73 8.42 -20.57
C THR A 154 30.45 9.20 -19.30
N ARG A 155 30.63 10.54 -19.32
CA ARG A 155 30.29 11.42 -18.19
C ARG A 155 28.79 11.36 -17.89
N MET A 156 27.93 11.43 -18.91
CA MET A 156 26.47 11.35 -18.75
C MET A 156 26.02 10.01 -18.13
N VAL A 157 26.60 8.89 -18.60
CA VAL A 157 26.33 7.56 -18.04
C VAL A 157 26.76 7.50 -16.59
N THR A 158 27.97 7.95 -16.28
CA THR A 158 28.52 7.94 -14.90
C THR A 158 27.66 8.78 -13.96
N GLN A 159 27.22 9.96 -14.41
CA GLN A 159 26.32 10.83 -13.65
C GLN A 159 24.97 10.15 -13.37
N SER A 160 24.38 9.53 -14.39
CA SER A 160 23.09 8.83 -14.26
C SER A 160 23.19 7.62 -13.32
N GLN A 161 24.28 6.85 -13.42
CA GLN A 161 24.57 5.73 -12.51
C GLN A 161 24.75 6.19 -11.07
N LYS A 162 25.45 7.32 -10.86
CA LYS A 162 25.60 7.92 -9.53
C LYS A 162 24.25 8.33 -8.93
N GLN A 163 23.41 9.01 -9.71
CA GLN A 163 22.05 9.40 -9.28
C GLN A 163 21.21 8.18 -8.89
N LEU A 164 21.29 7.09 -9.68
CA LEU A 164 20.60 5.84 -9.37
C LEU A 164 21.12 5.21 -8.07
N ALA A 165 22.43 5.18 -7.86
CA ALA A 165 23.03 4.66 -6.63
C ALA A 165 22.62 5.48 -5.41
N ASP A 166 22.63 6.81 -5.52
CA ASP A 166 22.21 7.72 -4.45
C ASP A 166 20.72 7.52 -4.10
N LEU A 167 19.84 7.36 -5.11
CA LEU A 167 18.43 7.07 -4.90
C LEU A 167 18.22 5.71 -4.24
N LYS A 168 18.93 4.67 -4.66
CA LYS A 168 18.87 3.34 -4.03
C LYS A 168 19.28 3.40 -2.56
N ARG A 169 20.34 4.15 -2.24
CA ARG A 169 20.78 4.37 -0.85
C ARG A 169 19.69 5.08 -0.02
N GLN A 170 19.05 6.11 -0.57
CA GLN A 170 17.96 6.82 0.10
C GLN A 170 16.75 5.92 0.35
N ILE A 171 16.36 5.10 -0.64
CA ILE A 171 15.28 4.11 -0.48
C ILE A 171 15.62 3.11 0.61
N GLN A 172 16.86 2.58 0.63
CA GLN A 172 17.31 1.65 1.65
C GLN A 172 17.29 2.26 3.05
N GLU A 173 17.75 3.51 3.20
CA GLU A 173 17.71 4.23 4.47
C GLU A 173 16.27 4.38 4.99
N ILE A 174 15.35 4.82 4.13
CA ILE A 174 13.93 4.94 4.49
C ILE A 174 13.34 3.58 4.89
N ASN A 175 13.63 2.53 4.12
CA ASN A 175 13.15 1.19 4.43
C ASN A 175 13.74 0.66 5.74
N TRP A 176 15.00 0.96 6.03
CA TRP A 176 15.64 0.60 7.28
C TRP A 176 14.99 1.32 8.47
N GLN A 177 14.76 2.63 8.35
CA GLN A 177 14.06 3.41 9.38
C GLN A 177 12.63 2.91 9.61
N ARG A 178 11.88 2.63 8.54
CA ARG A 178 10.53 2.03 8.62
C ARG A 178 10.57 0.69 9.33
N LYS A 179 11.46 -0.21 8.91
CA LYS A 179 11.60 -1.54 9.52
C LYS A 179 11.91 -1.42 11.01
N SER A 180 12.87 -0.58 11.39
CA SER A 180 13.21 -0.38 12.81
C SER A 180 12.04 0.18 13.62
N SER A 181 11.36 1.20 13.12
CA SER A 181 10.18 1.79 13.79
C SER A 181 9.06 0.76 13.95
N GLN A 182 8.77 -0.01 12.89
CA GLN A 182 7.75 -1.03 12.93
C GLN A 182 8.13 -2.13 13.90
N THR A 183 9.32 -2.75 13.78
CA THR A 183 9.77 -3.82 14.70
C THR A 183 9.67 -3.41 16.17
N ASN A 184 10.08 -2.18 16.52
CA ASN A 184 9.94 -1.66 17.88
C ASN A 184 8.48 -1.54 18.32
N ALA A 185 7.59 -1.05 17.45
CA ALA A 185 6.15 -1.00 17.74
C ALA A 185 5.54 -2.41 17.86
N GLY A 186 5.96 -3.36 17.03
CA GLY A 186 5.52 -4.76 17.10
C GLY A 186 5.93 -5.45 18.39
N GLU A 187 7.12 -5.16 18.93
CA GLU A 187 7.51 -5.63 20.26
C GLU A 187 6.57 -5.10 21.35
N GLN A 188 6.20 -3.82 21.27
CA GLN A 188 5.23 -3.23 22.20
C GLN A 188 3.83 -3.86 22.05
N LEU A 189 3.38 -4.11 20.83
CA LEU A 189 2.09 -4.78 20.57
C LEU A 189 2.07 -6.18 21.19
N LYS A 190 3.14 -6.97 21.01
CA LYS A 190 3.25 -8.31 21.63
C LYS A 190 3.24 -8.26 23.15
N LEU A 191 3.90 -7.26 23.75
CA LEU A 191 3.87 -7.07 25.21
C LEU A 191 2.47 -6.71 25.71
N LEU A 192 1.79 -5.81 25.02
CA LEU A 192 0.42 -5.40 25.34
C LEU A 192 -0.56 -6.56 25.18
N GLU A 193 -0.43 -7.36 24.12
CA GLU A 193 -1.23 -8.55 23.88
C GLU A 193 -1.03 -9.59 24.99
N SER A 194 0.23 -9.91 25.34
CA SER A 194 0.54 -10.83 26.44
C SER A 194 -0.02 -10.33 27.78
N SER A 195 0.13 -9.03 28.08
CA SER A 195 -0.46 -8.44 29.28
C SER A 195 -1.99 -8.51 29.26
N TRP A 196 -2.62 -8.31 28.10
CA TRP A 196 -4.07 -8.38 27.95
C TRP A 196 -4.56 -9.80 28.18
N VAL A 197 -3.96 -10.80 27.52
CA VAL A 197 -4.28 -12.23 27.73
C VAL A 197 -4.10 -12.61 29.21
N GLY A 198 -3.02 -12.15 29.85
CA GLY A 198 -2.77 -12.39 31.27
C GLY A 198 -3.83 -11.77 32.18
N LEU A 199 -4.26 -10.54 31.90
CA LEU A 199 -5.31 -9.86 32.67
C LEU A 199 -6.67 -10.54 32.49
N VAL A 200 -7.04 -10.90 31.26
CA VAL A 200 -8.29 -11.63 30.96
C VAL A 200 -8.29 -12.99 31.65
N SER A 201 -7.19 -13.74 31.56
CA SER A 201 -7.05 -15.05 32.22
C SER A 201 -7.16 -14.93 33.74
N LYS A 202 -6.53 -13.93 34.33
CA LYS A 202 -6.60 -13.67 35.77
C LYS A 202 -8.01 -13.28 36.22
N ASN A 203 -8.70 -12.44 35.46
CA ASN A 203 -10.10 -12.11 35.74
C ASN A 203 -10.98 -13.36 35.70
N TYR A 204 -10.80 -14.21 34.69
CA TYR A 204 -11.51 -15.48 34.58
C TYR A 204 -11.21 -16.42 35.75
N GLU A 205 -9.96 -16.52 36.20
CA GLU A 205 -9.59 -17.31 37.39
C GLU A 205 -10.26 -16.80 38.67
N ILE A 206 -10.35 -15.48 38.83
CA ILE A 206 -11.01 -14.83 39.97
C ILE A 206 -12.51 -15.12 39.92
N GLU A 207 -13.17 -14.92 38.78
CA GLU A 207 -14.60 -15.22 38.62
C GLU A 207 -14.92 -16.68 38.93
N ARG A 208 -14.09 -17.62 38.43
CA ARG A 208 -14.23 -19.03 38.75
C ARG A 208 -14.07 -19.33 40.24
N ALA A 209 -13.11 -18.67 40.91
CA ALA A 209 -12.91 -18.82 42.35
C ALA A 209 -14.08 -18.23 43.16
N CYS A 210 -14.61 -17.08 42.76
CA CYS A 210 -15.81 -16.48 43.34
C CYS A 210 -17.01 -17.42 43.24
N LEU A 211 -17.29 -17.96 42.05
CA LEU A 211 -18.37 -18.93 41.84
C LEU A 211 -18.20 -20.18 42.71
N HIS A 212 -16.98 -20.70 42.83
CA HIS A 212 -16.70 -21.84 43.71
C HIS A 212 -16.94 -21.51 45.19
N LEU A 213 -16.53 -20.32 45.65
CA LEU A 213 -16.75 -19.86 47.02
C LEU A 213 -18.24 -19.62 47.30
N GLU A 214 -18.97 -19.00 46.38
CA GLU A 214 -20.41 -18.79 46.47
C GLU A 214 -21.16 -20.13 46.59
N ALA A 215 -20.80 -21.13 45.77
CA ALA A 215 -21.37 -22.47 45.87
C ALA A 215 -21.11 -23.13 47.25
N ARG A 216 -19.90 -22.98 47.81
CA ARG A 216 -19.57 -23.49 49.15
C ARG A 216 -20.27 -22.73 50.27
N ILE A 217 -20.45 -21.42 50.12
CA ILE A 217 -21.22 -20.60 51.08
C ILE A 217 -22.67 -21.08 51.07
N ALA A 218 -23.28 -21.23 49.89
CA ALA A 218 -24.65 -21.73 49.76
C ALA A 218 -24.82 -23.14 50.38
N GLU A 219 -23.86 -24.04 50.18
CA GLU A 219 -23.85 -25.37 50.81
C GLU A 219 -23.81 -25.27 52.35
N LYS A 220 -22.92 -24.43 52.89
CA LYS A 220 -22.80 -24.23 54.35
C LYS A 220 -24.00 -23.53 54.95
N GLU A 221 -24.61 -22.59 54.25
CA GLU A 221 -25.87 -21.96 54.66
C GLU A 221 -27.02 -22.97 54.67
N ALA A 222 -27.10 -23.85 53.67
CA ALA A 222 -28.07 -24.94 53.65
C ALA A 222 -27.84 -25.94 54.80
N GLU A 223 -26.60 -26.31 55.11
CA GLU A 223 -26.27 -27.14 56.29
C GLU A 223 -26.65 -26.47 57.60
N ARG A 224 -26.36 -25.17 57.77
CA ARG A 224 -26.76 -24.41 58.95
C ARG A 224 -28.28 -24.32 59.09
N ALA A 225 -29.00 -24.11 57.99
CA ALA A 225 -30.46 -24.12 57.98
C ALA A 225 -31.02 -25.51 58.36
N ARG A 226 -30.41 -26.60 57.88
CA ARG A 226 -30.76 -27.98 58.28
C ARG A 226 -30.46 -28.26 59.74
N ALA A 227 -29.29 -27.83 60.24
CA ALA A 227 -28.91 -27.99 61.64
C ALA A 227 -29.80 -27.16 62.57
N ALA A 228 -30.18 -25.94 62.17
CA ALA A 228 -31.16 -25.12 62.87
C ALA A 228 -32.55 -25.79 62.89
N ALA A 229 -32.97 -26.42 61.80
CA ALA A 229 -34.22 -27.20 61.76
C ALA A 229 -34.15 -28.46 62.66
N MET A 230 -33.01 -29.15 62.74
CA MET A 230 -32.80 -30.28 63.65
C MET A 230 -32.71 -29.87 65.13
N ALA A 231 -32.20 -28.68 65.44
CA ALA A 231 -32.13 -28.15 66.80
C ALA A 231 -33.51 -27.75 67.35
N VAL A 232 -34.51 -27.50 66.49
CA VAL A 232 -35.89 -27.20 66.87
C VAL A 232 -36.68 -28.47 67.27
N ASP A 233 -36.20 -29.67 66.93
CA ASP A 233 -36.89 -30.94 67.20
C ASP A 233 -36.51 -31.58 68.57
N HIS A 234 -35.50 -31.03 69.26
CA HIS A 234 -35.09 -31.47 70.60
C HIS A 234 -34.94 -30.29 71.57
N THR A 235 -36.05 -29.62 71.86
CA THR A 235 -36.19 -28.76 73.05
C THR A 235 -37.40 -29.21 73.87
N PRO A 236 -37.20 -29.78 75.08
CA PRO A 236 -38.27 -29.92 76.06
C PRO A 236 -38.81 -28.54 76.45
N LEU A 237 -40.14 -28.40 76.44
CA LEU A 237 -40.87 -27.27 77.01
C LEU A 237 -40.52 -27.12 78.49
N GLU A 238 -39.71 -26.13 78.86
CA GLU A 238 -39.81 -25.34 80.10
C GLU A 238 -38.64 -24.35 80.20
N GLU A 239 -38.77 -23.16 79.60
CA GLU A 239 -38.21 -21.93 80.17
C GLU A 239 -38.80 -20.71 79.44
N ILE A 240 -40.12 -20.56 79.55
CA ILE A 240 -40.81 -19.30 79.25
C ILE A 240 -41.23 -18.74 80.61
N LEU A 241 -40.78 -17.51 80.92
CA LEU A 241 -41.07 -16.66 82.08
C LEU A 241 -39.97 -16.53 83.14
N GLU A 242 -38.85 -15.87 82.81
CA GLU A 242 -38.26 -14.86 83.69
C GLU A 242 -37.09 -14.14 83.02
N ARG A 243 -37.40 -13.10 82.22
CA ARG A 243 -36.47 -12.00 81.88
C ARG A 243 -37.23 -10.90 81.12
N GLN A 244 -38.27 -10.36 81.75
CA GLN A 244 -38.81 -9.05 81.39
C GLN A 244 -38.48 -8.05 82.48
N HIS A 245 -37.31 -7.43 82.40
CA HIS A 245 -37.07 -6.09 82.95
C HIS A 245 -36.05 -5.37 82.07
N PRO A 246 -36.44 -4.32 81.33
CA PRO A 246 -35.51 -3.55 80.53
C PRO A 246 -34.65 -2.65 81.43
N LYS A 247 -33.32 -2.85 81.40
CA LYS A 247 -32.37 -1.86 81.95
C LYS A 247 -32.20 -0.73 80.95
N TYR A 248 -32.80 0.41 81.29
CA TYR A 248 -32.60 1.70 80.66
C TYR A 248 -31.12 2.13 80.78
N ILE A 249 -30.46 2.39 79.65
CA ILE A 249 -29.12 3.00 79.56
C ILE A 249 -29.32 4.41 78.96
N PRO A 250 -28.92 5.50 79.64
CA PRO A 250 -29.06 6.84 79.08
C PRO A 250 -27.98 7.12 78.02
N SER A 251 -28.40 7.63 76.86
CA SER A 251 -27.53 8.17 75.81
C SER A 251 -26.96 9.55 76.22
N PRO A 252 -25.70 9.88 75.87
CA PRO A 252 -25.17 11.23 76.07
C PRO A 252 -25.69 12.22 75.01
N PRO A 253 -25.75 13.54 75.33
CA PRO A 253 -26.42 14.57 74.52
C PRO A 253 -25.61 15.00 73.28
N PRO A 254 -26.26 15.67 72.31
CA PRO A 254 -25.63 16.07 71.04
C PRO A 254 -24.83 17.36 71.20
N SER A 255 -23.59 17.38 70.69
CA SER A 255 -22.83 18.59 70.44
C SER A 255 -23.10 19.09 69.01
N LEU A 256 -23.63 20.32 68.91
CA LEU A 256 -23.72 21.14 67.70
C LEU A 256 -22.42 21.94 67.47
N SER A 257 -22.24 22.37 66.22
CA SER A 257 -21.27 23.36 65.68
C SER A 257 -19.88 22.77 65.32
N GLU A 258 -19.28 22.91 64.12
CA GLU A 258 -19.41 23.86 62.99
C GLU A 258 -18.99 23.20 61.64
N GLU A 259 -19.82 23.39 60.60
CA GLU A 259 -19.61 23.78 59.17
C GLU A 259 -18.32 23.43 58.34
N PRO A 260 -18.41 23.49 56.99
CA PRO A 260 -17.83 22.52 56.06
C PRO A 260 -16.67 23.05 55.19
N GLU A 261 -15.96 22.14 54.53
CA GLU A 261 -15.30 22.46 53.26
C GLU A 261 -15.95 21.73 52.08
N SER A 262 -16.05 22.51 51.01
CA SER A 262 -16.91 22.39 49.86
C SER A 262 -16.19 21.86 48.63
N MET A 263 -16.97 21.22 47.75
CA MET A 263 -16.82 21.15 46.29
C MET A 263 -15.68 20.23 45.78
N SER A 264 -15.87 19.41 44.75
CA SER A 264 -16.56 19.73 43.50
C SER A 264 -16.96 18.44 42.77
N THR A 265 -18.24 18.42 42.37
CA THR A 265 -18.85 17.88 41.14
C THR A 265 -17.88 17.30 40.10
N SER A 266 -18.18 16.20 39.39
CA SER A 266 -19.41 15.99 38.61
C SER A 266 -19.50 14.55 38.06
N GLU A 267 -20.57 13.84 38.43
CA GLU A 267 -21.16 12.79 37.59
C GLU A 267 -22.00 13.45 36.51
N GLN A 268 -21.80 13.09 35.24
CA GLN A 268 -22.84 13.20 34.21
C GLN A 268 -22.63 12.18 33.08
N TYR A 269 -23.63 11.31 32.96
CA TYR A 269 -24.17 10.59 31.78
C TYR A 269 -23.26 9.68 30.94
N ARG A 270 -23.60 8.39 30.93
CA ARG A 270 -23.72 7.65 29.67
C ARG A 270 -24.96 6.77 29.66
N THR A 271 -25.87 7.20 28.80
CA THR A 271 -27.11 6.59 28.34
C THR A 271 -26.88 5.17 27.83
N GLU A 272 -27.75 4.26 28.25
CA GLU A 272 -27.94 2.93 27.66
C GLU A 272 -28.34 3.08 26.19
N GLN A 273 -27.61 2.41 25.29
CA GLN A 273 -28.09 2.12 23.95
C GLN A 273 -28.10 0.61 23.75
N ASP A 274 -29.32 0.17 23.46
CA ASP A 274 -29.83 -1.13 23.09
C ASP A 274 -29.04 -1.76 21.92
N SER A 275 -28.58 -3.00 22.10
CA SER A 275 -28.09 -3.87 21.01
C SER A 275 -29.04 -5.08 20.90
N PRO A 276 -29.49 -5.47 19.69
CA PRO A 276 -30.44 -6.56 19.51
C PRO A 276 -29.80 -7.94 19.76
N PRO A 277 -30.58 -8.97 20.14
CA PRO A 277 -30.04 -10.28 20.50
C PRO A 277 -29.62 -11.09 19.26
N GLU A 278 -28.48 -11.78 19.36
CA GLU A 278 -28.00 -12.78 18.40
C GLU A 278 -28.97 -13.99 18.29
N PRO A 279 -29.13 -14.59 17.10
CA PRO A 279 -29.86 -15.85 16.95
C PRO A 279 -29.03 -17.05 17.40
N PRO A 280 -29.67 -18.18 17.78
CA PRO A 280 -28.99 -19.33 18.36
C PRO A 280 -28.18 -20.12 17.32
N PRO A 281 -27.16 -20.89 17.74
CA PRO A 281 -26.27 -21.62 16.85
C PRO A 281 -27.01 -22.75 16.12
N GLN A 282 -26.87 -22.79 14.79
CA GLN A 282 -27.31 -23.90 13.96
C GLN A 282 -26.37 -25.09 14.12
N GLU A 283 -26.93 -26.26 14.43
CA GLU A 283 -26.22 -27.53 14.50
C GLU A 283 -25.58 -27.87 13.13
N MET A 284 -24.26 -28.06 13.12
CA MET A 284 -23.55 -28.56 11.94
C MET A 284 -23.89 -30.04 11.73
N ASN A 285 -24.70 -30.31 10.70
CA ASN A 285 -24.91 -31.65 10.19
C ASN A 285 -23.71 -32.03 9.31
N ASN A 286 -22.81 -32.85 9.84
CA ASN A 286 -21.76 -33.50 9.07
C ASN A 286 -22.38 -34.57 8.17
N SER A 287 -22.33 -34.36 6.86
CA SER A 287 -22.43 -35.43 5.87
C SER A 287 -21.41 -35.13 4.78
N VAL A 288 -20.25 -35.78 4.92
CA VAL A 288 -19.20 -35.84 3.92
C VAL A 288 -19.62 -36.91 2.91
N GLU A 289 -20.08 -36.49 1.74
CA GLU A 289 -20.27 -37.35 0.58
C GLU A 289 -18.95 -37.33 -0.21
N LEU A 290 -18.29 -38.48 -0.27
CA LEU A 290 -17.03 -38.70 -0.97
C LEU A 290 -17.31 -38.96 -2.46
N GLU A 291 -16.80 -38.13 -3.35
CA GLU A 291 -16.62 -38.45 -4.77
C GLU A 291 -15.12 -38.49 -5.15
N PRO A 292 -14.74 -39.29 -6.16
CA PRO A 292 -13.41 -39.88 -6.27
C PRO A 292 -12.40 -39.02 -7.02
N MET A 293 -11.12 -39.19 -6.68
CA MET A 293 -9.96 -38.67 -7.39
C MET A 293 -9.93 -39.13 -8.86
N GLU A 294 -9.97 -38.18 -9.79
CA GLU A 294 -9.47 -38.36 -11.15
C GLU A 294 -7.95 -38.14 -11.14
N GLN A 295 -7.24 -39.09 -11.75
CA GLN A 295 -5.79 -39.09 -11.95
C GLN A 295 -5.48 -38.37 -13.26
N ASP A 296 -4.84 -37.21 -13.19
CA ASP A 296 -4.23 -36.59 -14.36
C ASP A 296 -2.74 -36.99 -14.42
N ASN A 297 -2.43 -37.78 -15.46
CA ASN A 297 -1.10 -37.98 -16.00
C ASN A 297 -0.85 -36.86 -17.01
N ASP A 298 0.19 -36.06 -16.80
CA ASP A 298 0.83 -35.25 -17.84
C ASP A 298 2.35 -35.50 -17.66
N GLU A 299 2.98 -36.41 -18.40
CA GLU A 299 3.61 -36.20 -19.72
C GLU A 299 4.60 -35.01 -19.71
N ASP A 300 5.81 -35.28 -19.20
CA ASP A 300 7.00 -34.45 -19.37
C ASP A 300 7.54 -34.59 -20.82
N ASP A 301 7.24 -33.61 -21.67
CA ASP A 301 7.92 -33.41 -22.96
C ASP A 301 9.22 -32.61 -22.75
N ASP A 302 10.32 -33.34 -22.51
CA ASP A 302 11.69 -32.80 -22.60
C ASP A 302 12.14 -32.77 -24.07
N GLU A 303 11.96 -31.64 -24.76
CA GLU A 303 12.60 -31.39 -26.06
C GLU A 303 14.10 -31.06 -25.87
N GLU A 304 14.91 -32.08 -26.17
CA GLU A 304 16.36 -32.07 -26.25
C GLU A 304 16.86 -31.23 -27.44
N ILE A 305 17.30 -29.99 -27.20
CA ILE A 305 18.00 -29.17 -28.22
C ILE A 305 19.46 -29.62 -28.32
N GLY A 306 19.73 -30.53 -29.24
CA GLY A 306 21.09 -30.90 -29.68
C GLY A 306 21.74 -29.83 -30.59
N PRO A 307 23.08 -29.71 -30.60
CA PRO A 307 23.79 -28.71 -31.40
C PRO A 307 23.95 -29.19 -32.86
N GLN A 308 23.59 -28.33 -33.84
CA GLN A 308 23.94 -28.56 -35.25
C GLN A 308 25.34 -28.00 -35.60
N PRO A 309 26.16 -28.74 -36.38
CA PRO A 309 27.45 -28.26 -36.86
C PRO A 309 27.40 -27.61 -38.27
N SER A 310 28.12 -26.49 -38.38
CA SER A 310 28.90 -25.93 -39.51
C SER A 310 28.43 -26.05 -40.97
N GLN A 311 28.29 -24.88 -41.63
CA GLN A 311 29.03 -24.50 -42.86
C GLN A 311 29.41 -23.02 -42.80
#